data_AF-I7MF29-F1
#
_entry.id   AF-I7MF29-F1
#
_cell.length_a   1.000
_cell.length_b   1.000
_cell.length_c   1.000
_cell.angle_alpha   90.00
_cell.angle_beta   90.00
_cell.angle_gamma   90.00
#
_symmetry.space_group_name_H-M   'P 1'
#
loop_
_entity.id
_entity.type
_entity.pdbx_description
1 polymer ?
#
loop_
_entity_poly.entity_id
_entity_poly.type
_entity_poly.pdbx_seq_one_letter_code
_entity_poly.pdbx_strand_id
1 'polypeptide(L)'
;MLKNIFNKFKQIRQAHNDAKFNRKLVGTDRSGNKYYQYFDEEGYETKRECEYLNVFDQNHVNRIDPAWEDWLRKKRLDPFTEEEMEKIYRYTDNLRKKGISADKYEQEMMKTFRRTDKYNAAEKKDFQPEHWDFDQKNNK
;
A
#
# COMPACT_ATOMS: atom_id res chain seq x y z
N MET A 1 0.66 -20.48 -30.87
CA MET A 1 1.92 -20.15 -31.57
C MET A 1 2.17 -18.65 -31.73
N LEU A 2 1.19 -17.83 -32.16
CA LEU A 2 1.38 -16.39 -32.37
C LEU A 2 1.87 -15.58 -31.15
N LYS A 3 1.33 -15.82 -29.94
CA LYS A 3 1.75 -15.11 -28.71
C LYS A 3 3.25 -15.23 -28.40
N ASN A 4 3.86 -16.37 -28.71
CA ASN A 4 5.29 -16.59 -28.46
C ASN A 4 6.17 -15.77 -29.41
N ILE A 5 5.70 -15.55 -30.64
CA ILE A 5 6.38 -14.74 -31.64
C ILE A 5 6.33 -13.27 -31.22
N PHE A 6 5.16 -12.76 -30.83
CA PHE A 6 5.00 -11.40 -30.31
C PHE A 6 5.87 -11.13 -29.07
N ASN A 7 5.94 -12.09 -28.13
CA ASN A 7 6.80 -11.95 -26.95
C ASN A 7 8.28 -11.88 -27.30
N LYS A 8 8.75 -12.69 -28.26
CA LYS A 8 10.14 -12.62 -28.74
C LYS A 8 10.45 -11.27 -29.39
N PHE A 9 9.56 -10.76 -30.24
CA PHE A 9 9.74 -9.44 -30.84
C PHE A 9 9.79 -8.33 -29.78
N LYS A 10 8.95 -8.41 -28.76
CA LYS A 10 8.96 -7.46 -27.63
C LYS A 10 10.30 -7.51 -26.88
N GLN A 11 10.83 -8.70 -26.61
CA GLN A 11 12.13 -8.89 -25.95
C GLN A 11 13.28 -8.35 -26.79
N ILE A 12 13.30 -8.62 -28.09
CA ILE A 12 14.34 -8.10 -29.01
C ILE A 12 14.31 -6.57 -29.04
N ARG A 13 13.12 -5.98 -29.19
CA ARG A 13 12.96 -4.52 -29.17
C ARG A 13 13.42 -3.92 -27.85
N GLN A 14 13.11 -4.58 -26.73
CA GLN A 14 13.54 -4.13 -25.41
C GLN A 14 15.06 -4.21 -25.28
N ALA A 15 15.69 -5.32 -25.67
CA ALA A 15 17.15 -5.47 -25.64
C ALA A 15 17.86 -4.43 -26.52
N HIS A 16 17.32 -4.14 -27.70
CA HIS A 16 17.84 -3.08 -28.57
C HIS A 16 17.72 -1.70 -27.93
N ASN A 17 16.58 -1.38 -27.31
CA ASN A 17 16.40 -0.12 -26.59
C ASN A 17 17.36 -0.02 -25.39
N ASP A 18 17.52 -1.11 -24.64
CA ASP A 18 18.38 -1.14 -23.47
C ASP A 18 19.86 -0.95 -23.87
N ALA A 19 20.31 -1.57 -24.97
CA ALA A 19 21.62 -1.32 -25.57
C ALA A 19 21.79 0.13 -26.06
N LYS A 20 20.77 0.69 -26.74
CA LYS A 20 20.81 2.07 -27.25
C LYS A 20 20.99 3.10 -26.13
N PHE A 21 20.38 2.87 -24.98
CA PHE A 21 20.46 3.77 -23.82
C PHE A 21 21.55 3.39 -22.82
N ASN A 22 22.38 2.39 -23.16
CA ASN A 22 23.38 1.81 -22.28
C ASN A 22 22.85 1.55 -20.85
N ARG A 23 21.73 0.83 -20.78
CA ARG A 23 21.04 0.52 -19.53
C ARG A 23 20.77 -0.96 -19.38
N LYS A 24 20.60 -1.41 -18.14
CA LYS A 24 20.27 -2.80 -17.80
C LYS A 24 18.98 -2.84 -16.99
N LEU A 25 18.07 -3.74 -17.35
CA LEU A 25 16.92 -4.07 -16.52
C LEU A 25 17.40 -4.77 -15.24
N VAL A 26 17.11 -4.17 -14.11
CA VAL A 26 17.49 -4.66 -12.78
C VAL A 26 16.38 -5.50 -12.17
N GLY A 27 15.12 -5.08 -12.35
CA GLY A 27 13.98 -5.82 -11.82
C GLY A 27 12.63 -5.27 -12.27
N THR A 28 11.58 -5.95 -11.85
CA THR A 28 10.19 -5.57 -12.11
C THR A 28 9.38 -5.77 -10.83
N ASP A 29 8.57 -4.78 -10.45
CA ASP A 29 7.71 -4.90 -9.27
C ASP A 29 6.38 -5.61 -9.57
N ARG A 30 5.56 -5.81 -8.52
CA ARG A 30 4.21 -6.40 -8.65
C ARG A 30 3.24 -5.57 -9.48
N SER A 31 3.49 -4.27 -9.62
CA SER A 31 2.70 -3.35 -10.46
C SER A 31 3.13 -3.41 -11.94
N GLY A 32 4.22 -4.13 -12.24
CA GLY A 32 4.77 -4.25 -13.58
C GLY A 32 5.69 -3.08 -13.98
N ASN A 33 6.05 -2.20 -13.04
CA ASN A 33 7.04 -1.16 -13.27
C ASN A 33 8.42 -1.80 -13.40
N LYS A 34 9.23 -1.28 -14.32
CA LYS A 34 10.57 -1.80 -14.61
C LYS A 34 11.63 -0.86 -14.10
N TYR A 35 12.65 -1.41 -13.45
CA TYR A 35 13.71 -0.65 -12.82
C TYR A 35 15.02 -0.85 -13.57
N TYR A 36 15.67 0.24 -13.95
CA TYR A 36 16.84 0.24 -14.82
C TYR A 36 18.04 0.93 -14.16
N GLN A 37 19.23 0.36 -14.37
CA GLN A 37 20.52 0.99 -14.08
C GLN A 37 21.16 1.43 -15.40
N TYR A 38 21.58 2.69 -15.48
CA TYR A 38 22.28 3.25 -16.64
C TYR A 38 23.78 3.28 -16.40
N PHE A 39 24.52 3.20 -17.50
CA PHE A 39 25.98 3.21 -17.53
C PHE A 39 26.49 4.29 -18.49
N ASP A 40 27.68 4.83 -18.22
CA ASP A 40 28.41 5.69 -19.18
C ASP A 40 29.17 4.83 -20.22
N GLU A 41 29.86 5.49 -21.15
CA GLU A 41 30.58 4.82 -22.24
C GLU A 41 31.72 3.92 -21.71
N GLU A 42 32.27 4.26 -20.55
CA GLU A 42 33.29 3.50 -19.83
C GLU A 42 32.72 2.34 -18.99
N GLY A 43 31.40 2.28 -18.80
CA GLY A 43 30.69 1.21 -18.11
C GLY A 43 30.43 1.46 -16.62
N TYR A 44 30.62 2.67 -16.11
CA TYR A 44 30.33 3.05 -14.73
C TYR A 44 28.85 3.41 -14.52
N GLU A 45 28.33 3.09 -13.33
CA GLU A 45 26.95 3.36 -12.96
C GLU A 45 26.66 4.87 -12.83
N THR A 46 25.71 5.39 -13.62
CA THR A 46 25.37 6.82 -13.62
C THR A 46 24.06 7.10 -12.88
N LYS A 47 22.94 6.61 -13.41
CA LYS A 47 21.59 6.87 -12.90
C LYS A 47 20.73 5.62 -12.78
N ARG A 48 19.72 5.70 -11.92
CA ARG A 48 18.68 4.68 -11.72
C ARG A 48 17.33 5.27 -12.10
N GLU A 49 16.49 4.49 -12.78
CA GLU A 49 15.21 4.98 -13.29
C GLU A 49 14.12 3.91 -13.23
N CYS A 50 12.87 4.35 -13.08
CA CYS A 50 11.69 3.50 -13.13
C CYS A 50 10.88 3.82 -14.40
N GLU A 51 10.64 2.81 -15.23
CA GLU A 51 9.72 2.87 -16.36
C GLU A 51 8.37 2.31 -15.90
N TYR A 52 7.37 3.19 -15.75
CA TYR A 52 6.04 2.79 -15.32
C TYR A 52 5.31 2.03 -16.44
N LEU A 53 4.56 0.98 -16.08
CA LEU A 53 3.80 0.21 -17.05
C LEU A 53 2.69 1.04 -17.71
N ASN A 54 1.99 1.85 -16.92
CA ASN A 54 0.79 2.60 -17.32
C ASN A 54 1.03 4.12 -17.25
N VAL A 55 1.96 4.63 -18.06
CA VAL A 55 2.33 6.07 -18.07
C VAL A 55 1.14 7.01 -18.37
N PHE A 56 0.09 6.52 -19.02
CA PHE A 56 -1.03 7.33 -19.52
C PHE A 56 -2.33 7.23 -18.71
N ASP A 57 -2.38 6.40 -17.67
CA ASP A 57 -3.58 6.31 -16.85
C ASP A 57 -3.54 7.38 -15.75
N GLN A 58 -4.25 8.49 -15.98
CA GLN A 58 -4.35 9.61 -15.05
C GLN A 58 -4.93 9.20 -13.67
N ASN A 59 -5.61 8.05 -13.60
CA ASN A 59 -6.13 7.50 -12.35
C ASN A 59 -5.15 6.53 -11.66
N HIS A 60 -4.15 6.02 -12.37
CA HIS A 60 -3.05 5.31 -11.74
C HIS A 60 -2.04 6.34 -11.23
N VAL A 61 -2.12 6.63 -9.94
CA VAL A 61 -0.98 7.24 -9.26
C VAL A 61 0.21 6.33 -9.52
N ASN A 62 1.23 6.85 -10.19
CA ASN A 62 2.50 6.19 -10.51
C ASN A 62 3.22 5.80 -9.21
N ARG A 63 2.75 4.75 -8.56
CA ARG A 63 3.25 4.28 -7.27
C ARG A 63 4.43 3.36 -7.53
N ILE A 64 5.59 3.83 -7.09
CA ILE A 64 6.80 3.04 -6.97
C ILE A 64 6.64 2.14 -5.74
N ASP A 65 7.12 0.90 -5.83
CA ASP A 65 7.20 0.04 -4.65
C ASP A 65 8.21 0.60 -3.63
N PRO A 66 7.90 0.66 -2.32
CA PRO A 66 8.79 1.24 -1.33
C PRO A 66 10.21 0.65 -1.32
N ALA A 67 10.37 -0.66 -1.56
CA ALA A 67 11.68 -1.29 -1.62
C ALA A 67 12.47 -0.77 -2.83
N TRP A 68 11.82 -0.69 -3.99
CA TRP A 68 12.44 -0.14 -5.18
C TRP A 68 12.71 1.36 -5.10
N GLU A 69 11.91 2.11 -4.35
CA GLU A 69 12.18 3.53 -4.07
C GLU A 69 13.49 3.72 -3.32
N ASP A 70 13.78 2.88 -2.31
CA ASP A 70 15.03 2.94 -1.56
C ASP A 70 16.25 2.67 -2.46
N TRP A 71 16.13 1.72 -3.39
CA TRP A 71 17.16 1.46 -4.38
C TRP A 71 17.32 2.62 -5.38
N LEU A 72 16.23 3.17 -5.92
CA LEU A 72 16.27 4.32 -6.83
C LEU A 72 16.94 5.55 -6.19
N ARG A 73 16.64 5.80 -4.92
CA ARG A 73 17.23 6.90 -4.13
C ARG A 73 18.65 6.62 -3.64
N LYS A 74 19.27 5.53 -4.07
CA LYS A 74 20.64 5.11 -3.68
C LYS A 74 20.81 4.94 -2.16
N LYS A 75 19.73 4.68 -1.40
CA LYS A 75 19.85 4.32 0.03
C LYS A 75 20.51 2.94 0.20
N ARG A 76 20.36 2.09 -0.82
CA ARG A 76 21.04 0.80 -0.95
C ARG A 76 21.77 0.76 -2.29
N LEU A 77 23.00 0.23 -2.29
CA LEU A 77 23.78 0.04 -3.52
C LEU A 77 23.19 -1.10 -4.35
N ASP A 78 23.09 -2.29 -3.77
CA ASP A 78 22.56 -3.45 -4.45
C ASP A 78 21.03 -3.43 -4.53
N PRO A 79 20.45 -3.88 -5.66
CA PRO A 79 19.01 -4.08 -5.75
C PRO A 79 18.55 -5.21 -4.81
N PHE A 80 17.26 -5.18 -4.49
CA PHE A 80 16.64 -6.25 -3.73
C PHE A 80 16.61 -7.53 -4.55
N THR A 81 16.97 -8.63 -3.90
CA THR A 81 16.83 -9.98 -4.45
C THR A 81 15.35 -10.39 -4.54
N GLU A 82 15.04 -11.36 -5.39
CA GLU A 82 13.70 -11.93 -5.53
C GLU A 82 13.15 -12.43 -4.18
N GLU A 83 14.00 -13.08 -3.38
CA GLU A 83 13.63 -13.61 -2.06
C GLU A 83 13.36 -12.50 -1.04
N GLU A 84 14.16 -11.43 -1.02
CA GLU A 84 13.93 -10.27 -0.16
C GLU A 84 12.62 -9.58 -0.54
N MET A 85 12.37 -9.38 -1.84
CA MET A 85 11.13 -8.79 -2.33
C MET A 85 9.92 -9.63 -1.90
N GLU A 86 9.98 -10.94 -2.08
CA GLU A 86 8.89 -11.83 -1.68
C GLU A 86 8.63 -11.79 -0.16
N LYS A 87 9.67 -11.70 0.66
CA LYS A 87 9.54 -11.53 2.13
C LYS A 87 8.87 -10.20 2.48
N ILE A 88 9.34 -9.10 1.89
CA ILE A 88 8.76 -7.75 2.10
C ILE A 88 7.29 -7.77 1.74
N TYR A 89 6.97 -8.35 0.59
CA TYR A 89 5.60 -8.41 0.12
C TYR A 89 4.68 -9.26 1.00
N ARG A 90 5.13 -10.43 1.44
CA ARG A 90 4.36 -11.25 2.38
C ARG A 90 4.08 -10.49 3.67
N TYR A 91 5.08 -9.77 4.16
CA TYR A 91 4.93 -8.95 5.36
C TYR A 91 3.89 -7.83 5.16
N THR A 92 3.97 -7.06 4.08
CA THR A 92 3.02 -5.97 3.80
C THR A 92 1.60 -6.49 3.55
N ASP A 93 1.45 -7.61 2.85
CA ASP A 93 0.15 -8.26 2.65
C ASP A 93 -0.47 -8.72 3.98
N ASN A 94 0.35 -9.27 4.89
CA ASN A 94 -0.11 -9.69 6.21
C ASN A 94 -0.49 -8.51 7.10
N LEU A 95 0.28 -7.42 7.08
CA LEU A 95 -0.08 -6.18 7.78
C LEU A 95 -1.41 -5.63 7.26
N ARG A 96 -1.59 -5.56 5.94
CA ARG A 96 -2.83 -5.10 5.32
C ARG A 96 -4.02 -5.93 5.75
N LYS A 97 -3.90 -7.26 5.74
CA LYS A 97 -4.94 -8.18 6.22
C LYS A 97 -5.29 -7.92 7.69
N LYS A 98 -4.28 -7.76 8.55
CA LYS A 98 -4.48 -7.45 9.97
C LYS A 98 -5.21 -6.12 10.18
N GLY A 99 -4.79 -5.06 9.47
CA GLY A 99 -5.46 -3.76 9.50
C GLY A 99 -6.94 -3.87 9.12
N ILE A 100 -7.25 -4.50 7.98
CA ILE A 100 -8.64 -4.70 7.53
C ILE A 100 -9.45 -5.49 8.57
N SER A 101 -8.87 -6.50 9.22
CA SER A 101 -9.57 -7.27 10.25
C SER A 101 -9.83 -6.45 11.52
N ALA A 102 -8.87 -5.61 11.92
CA ALA A 102 -9.01 -4.72 13.07
C ALA A 102 -10.07 -3.65 12.81
N ASP A 103 -10.05 -3.01 11.64
CA ASP A 103 -11.05 -2.02 11.24
C ASP A 103 -12.46 -2.61 11.24
N LYS A 104 -12.62 -3.83 10.74
CA LYS A 104 -13.92 -4.53 10.78
C LYS A 104 -14.38 -4.80 12.21
N TYR A 105 -13.47 -5.27 13.07
CA TYR A 105 -13.79 -5.52 14.47
C TYR A 105 -14.19 -4.23 15.19
N GLU A 106 -13.45 -3.14 14.99
CA GLU A 106 -13.75 -1.83 15.55
C GLU A 106 -15.10 -1.30 15.05
N GLN A 107 -15.40 -1.44 13.76
CA GLN A 107 -16.69 -1.06 13.19
C GLN A 107 -17.86 -1.82 13.83
N GLU A 108 -17.72 -3.11 14.07
CA GLU A 108 -18.76 -3.90 14.75
C GLU A 108 -18.90 -3.48 16.22
N MET A 109 -17.80 -3.25 16.93
CA MET A 109 -17.82 -2.72 18.30
C MET A 109 -18.47 -1.34 18.40
N MET A 110 -18.21 -0.44 17.44
CA MET A 110 -18.87 0.86 17.39
C MET A 110 -20.37 0.73 17.12
N LYS A 111 -20.79 -0.23 16.28
CA LYS A 111 -22.21 -0.48 16.03
C LYS A 111 -22.91 -1.01 17.27
N THR A 112 -22.30 -1.93 18.01
CA THR A 112 -22.88 -2.46 19.26
C THR A 112 -22.96 -1.36 20.32
N PHE A 113 -21.89 -0.59 20.52
CA PHE A 113 -21.89 0.55 21.44
C PHE A 113 -22.96 1.60 21.10
N ARG A 114 -23.10 1.98 19.83
CA ARG A 114 -24.15 2.91 19.38
C ARG A 114 -25.56 2.36 19.60
N ARG A 115 -25.75 1.03 19.56
CA ARG A 115 -27.05 0.39 19.86
C ARG A 115 -27.34 0.42 21.36
N THR A 116 -26.36 0.08 22.20
CA THR A 116 -26.52 0.10 23.66
C THR A 116 -26.78 1.51 24.17
N ASP A 117 -26.07 2.52 23.65
CA ASP A 117 -26.31 3.91 24.06
C ASP A 117 -27.70 4.41 23.67
N LYS A 118 -28.17 4.04 22.47
CA LYS A 118 -29.55 4.35 22.06
C LYS A 118 -30.58 3.67 22.96
N TYR A 119 -30.34 2.42 23.33
CA TYR A 119 -31.19 1.67 24.25
C TYR A 119 -31.21 2.31 25.65
N ASN A 120 -30.03 2.60 26.21
CA ASN A 120 -29.88 3.27 27.51
C ASN A 120 -30.49 4.68 27.53
N ALA A 121 -30.42 5.41 26.41
CA ALA A 121 -31.06 6.72 26.27
C ALA A 121 -32.60 6.62 26.17
N ALA A 122 -33.14 5.54 25.62
CA ALA A 122 -34.57 5.26 25.65
C ALA A 122 -35.04 4.92 27.07
N GLU A 123 -34.33 4.02 27.78
CA GLU A 123 -34.65 3.70 29.19
C GLU A 123 -34.60 4.94 30.09
N LYS A 124 -33.62 5.84 29.90
CA LYS A 124 -33.55 7.10 30.66
C LYS A 124 -34.68 8.09 30.35
N LYS A 125 -35.34 8.01 29.20
CA LYS A 125 -36.52 8.83 28.90
C LYS A 125 -37.78 8.29 29.59
N ASP A 126 -37.84 6.98 29.78
CA ASP A 126 -38.93 6.32 30.50
C ASP A 126 -38.75 6.38 32.03
N PHE A 127 -37.53 6.69 32.50
CA PHE A 127 -37.25 7.01 33.89
C PHE A 127 -37.91 8.34 34.28
N GLN A 128 -39.08 8.25 34.91
CA GLN A 128 -39.67 9.34 35.69
C GLN A 128 -38.84 9.46 36.97
N PRO A 129 -38.08 10.56 37.20
CA PRO A 129 -37.41 10.73 38.48
C PRO A 129 -38.49 10.75 39.56
N GLU A 130 -38.41 9.82 40.53
CA GLU A 130 -39.21 9.93 41.75
C GLU A 130 -38.97 11.33 42.32
N HIS A 131 -40.06 12.01 42.67
CA HIS A 131 -40.04 13.38 43.16
C HIS A 131 -39.04 13.46 44.32
N TRP A 132 -37.90 14.09 44.05
CA TRP A 132 -36.89 14.30 45.08
C TRP A 132 -37.43 15.38 46.02
N ASP A 133 -38.07 14.95 47.11
CA ASP A 133 -38.57 15.83 48.16
C ASP A 133 -37.39 16.49 48.88
N PHE A 134 -37.11 17.75 48.53
CA PHE A 134 -36.08 18.57 49.18
C PHE A 134 -36.49 19.06 50.59
N ASP A 135 -37.72 18.79 51.05
CA ASP A 135 -38.33 19.46 52.22
C ASP A 135 -38.21 18.73 53.57
N GLN A 136 -37.32 17.75 53.72
CA GLN A 136 -37.15 17.01 54.99
C GLN A 136 -36.07 17.55 55.95
N LYS A 137 -35.65 18.81 55.83
CA LYS A 137 -34.76 19.45 56.83
C LYS A 137 -35.16 20.89 57.13
N ASN A 138 -36.26 21.07 57.85
CA ASN A 138 -36.46 22.20 58.77
C ASN A 138 -37.65 21.92 59.70
N ASN A 139 -37.50 20.96 60.62
CA ASN A 139 -38.27 20.97 61.87
C ASN A 139 -37.28 21.16 63.02
N LYS A 140 -37.20 22.42 63.46
CA LYS A 140 -36.70 22.85 64.77
C LYS A 140 -37.82 22.74 65.78
#